data_AF-S7VX08-F1
#
_entry.id   AF-S7VX08-F1
#
_cell.length_a   1.000
_cell.length_b   1.000
_cell.length_c   1.000
_cell.angle_alpha   90.00
_cell.angle_beta   90.00
_cell.angle_gamma   90.00
#
_symmetry.space_group_name_H-M   'P 1'
#
loop_
_entity.id
_entity.type
_entity.pdbx_description
1 polymer ?
#
loop_
_entity_poly.entity_id
_entity_poly.type
_entity_poly.pdbx_seq_one_letter_code
_entity_poly.pdbx_strand_id
1 'polypeptide(L)'
;MKLLNFTIIKLTICLVIGILLAHFIRLDFYVVLYTTISLVICLGVYWLLIKSKINRSIFFGSLVYLCMVGVGMTSYNLQDETLRPEHYTNQNSSDNYNAIVFKIEERLKPDSYNDKYIASIIAFNDEEAIGQVLINTRRDSIPIQFNVDDVFYTKAELKTIQQPLNPYQFDYSKYLELDQVYHQMYLNTGNILKLSDSKSTIYGYADALRTTINTKLIAAGFKKDALSIMNALLLGQRQSIDKTIYNNYVDSGTIHILAVSGLHVGIILWILNFLFRPLLYIKYGHFIRPFILVCILWSFAVIAGLSPSVTRAVTMFSVISIAMHLKRRTNIYNTLVISAFIILLFKPTFLFAVGFQMSYLAVLGIVSVQPIIYRLWKPKYWIIDKPWQIFTVTLAAQVGVVPISLFYFHQFPGLFLFRILS
;
A
#
# COMPACT_ATOMS: atom_id res chain seq x y z
N MET A 1 -19.88 -8.86 -21.87
CA MET A 1 -20.62 -8.67 -20.59
C MET A 1 -20.61 -7.18 -20.28
N LYS A 2 -21.75 -6.56 -19.94
CA LYS A 2 -21.81 -5.10 -19.67
C LYS A 2 -21.17 -4.80 -18.31
N LEU A 3 -19.86 -4.52 -18.32
CA LEU A 3 -19.04 -4.20 -17.14
C LEU A 3 -19.73 -3.11 -16.28
N LEU A 4 -20.32 -2.11 -16.92
CA LEU A 4 -20.98 -0.98 -16.26
C LEU A 4 -22.36 -1.28 -15.63
N ASN A 5 -22.86 -2.51 -15.70
CA ASN A 5 -24.15 -2.84 -15.07
C ASN A 5 -24.05 -2.99 -13.55
N PHE A 6 -22.85 -3.16 -13.00
CA PHE A 6 -22.68 -3.32 -11.56
C PHE A 6 -22.60 -1.94 -10.88
N THR A 7 -23.51 -1.71 -9.92
CA THR A 7 -23.59 -0.44 -9.17
C THR A 7 -22.27 -0.07 -8.50
N ILE A 8 -21.55 -1.06 -7.94
CA ILE A 8 -20.28 -0.81 -7.24
C ILE A 8 -19.23 -0.19 -8.16
N ILE A 9 -19.19 -0.56 -9.45
CA ILE A 9 -18.24 -0.01 -10.41
C ILE A 9 -18.48 1.49 -10.60
N LYS A 10 -19.73 1.90 -10.71
CA LYS A 10 -20.11 3.31 -10.83
C LYS A 10 -19.75 4.09 -9.56
N LEU A 11 -20.02 3.51 -8.39
CA LEU A 11 -19.70 4.13 -7.11
C LEU A 11 -18.19 4.31 -6.92
N THR A 12 -17.38 3.31 -7.25
CA THR A 12 -15.91 3.42 -7.17
C THR A 12 -15.38 4.48 -8.13
N ILE A 13 -15.93 4.61 -9.33
CA ILE A 13 -15.55 5.69 -10.26
C ILE A 13 -15.87 7.06 -9.64
N CYS A 14 -17.04 7.22 -9.02
CA CYS A 14 -17.41 8.46 -8.34
C CYS A 14 -16.48 8.77 -7.16
N LEU A 15 -16.11 7.76 -6.37
CA LEU A 15 -15.14 7.89 -5.27
C LEU A 15 -13.78 8.38 -5.81
N VAL A 16 -13.29 7.76 -6.89
CA VAL A 16 -12.02 8.15 -7.54
C VAL A 16 -12.10 9.59 -8.05
N ILE A 17 -13.20 10.00 -8.67
CA ILE A 17 -13.39 11.39 -9.11
C ILE A 17 -13.35 12.35 -7.90
N GLY A 18 -13.99 12.00 -6.79
CA GLY A 18 -13.92 12.79 -5.55
C GLY A 18 -12.50 12.96 -5.03
N ILE A 19 -11.72 11.87 -4.99
CA ILE A 19 -10.32 11.91 -4.56
C ILE A 19 -9.48 12.79 -5.48
N LEU A 20 -9.67 12.69 -6.81
CA LEU A 20 -8.95 13.52 -7.78
C LEU A 20 -9.29 15.01 -7.61
N LEU A 21 -10.57 15.34 -7.42
CA LEU A 21 -11.01 16.73 -7.19
C LEU A 21 -10.39 17.30 -5.92
N ALA A 22 -10.36 16.54 -4.83
CA ALA A 22 -9.73 16.99 -3.59
C ALA A 22 -8.22 17.21 -3.75
N HIS A 23 -7.53 16.31 -4.44
CA HIS A 23 -6.08 16.42 -4.68
C HIS A 23 -5.69 17.66 -5.49
N PHE A 24 -6.43 17.99 -6.56
CA PHE A 24 -6.08 19.11 -7.44
C PHE A 24 -6.64 20.45 -6.99
N ILE A 25 -7.84 20.50 -6.42
CA ILE A 25 -8.52 21.77 -6.10
C ILE A 25 -8.19 22.24 -4.67
N ARG A 26 -7.78 21.33 -3.76
CA ARG A 26 -7.43 21.63 -2.36
C ARG A 26 -8.45 22.57 -1.68
N LEU A 27 -9.73 22.20 -1.74
CA LEU A 27 -10.81 22.94 -1.09
C LEU A 27 -10.71 22.81 0.44
N ASP A 28 -11.19 23.84 1.15
CA ASP A 28 -11.30 23.86 2.61
C ASP A 28 -12.06 22.62 3.13
N PHE A 29 -11.46 21.96 4.13
CA PHE A 29 -12.00 20.78 4.79
C PHE A 29 -13.44 20.98 5.28
N TYR A 30 -13.73 22.10 5.93
CA TYR A 30 -15.04 22.33 6.53
C TYR A 30 -16.11 22.50 5.46
N VAL A 31 -15.79 23.20 4.36
CA VAL A 31 -16.70 23.38 3.22
C VAL A 31 -17.03 22.02 2.59
N VAL A 32 -16.01 21.19 2.36
CA VAL A 32 -16.21 19.84 1.82
C VAL A 32 -17.04 19.00 2.80
N LEU A 33 -16.74 19.02 4.10
CA LEU A 33 -17.46 18.24 5.09
C LEU A 33 -18.96 18.64 5.17
N TYR A 34 -19.27 19.92 5.27
CA TYR A 34 -20.67 20.37 5.36
C TYR A 34 -21.45 20.10 4.08
N THR A 35 -20.84 20.27 2.90
CA THR A 35 -21.49 19.95 1.62
C THR A 35 -21.80 18.46 1.50
N THR A 36 -20.88 17.57 1.92
CA THR A 36 -21.16 16.12 1.92
C THR A 36 -22.25 15.72 2.88
N ILE A 37 -22.25 16.25 4.12
CA ILE A 37 -23.30 15.98 5.11
C ILE A 37 -24.65 16.46 4.58
N SER A 38 -24.71 17.66 3.99
CA SER A 38 -25.92 18.19 3.37
C SER A 38 -26.45 17.27 2.26
N LEU A 39 -25.58 16.81 1.35
CA LEU A 39 -25.96 15.87 0.28
C LEU A 39 -26.49 14.53 0.83
N VAL A 40 -25.86 13.98 1.87
CA VAL A 40 -26.30 12.74 2.53
C VAL A 40 -27.65 12.92 3.22
N ILE A 41 -27.87 14.05 3.88
CA ILE A 41 -29.17 14.38 4.49
C ILE A 41 -30.25 14.51 3.41
N CYS A 42 -29.97 15.25 2.32
CA CYS A 42 -30.88 15.36 1.19
C CYS A 42 -31.23 14.00 0.59
N LEU A 43 -30.25 13.09 0.48
CA LEU A 43 -30.47 11.72 0.02
C LEU A 43 -31.37 10.93 0.98
N GLY A 44 -31.16 11.07 2.30
CA GLY A 44 -31.99 10.44 3.33
C GLY A 44 -33.43 10.95 3.32
N VAL A 45 -33.63 12.26 3.24
CA VAL A 45 -34.96 12.90 3.13
C VAL A 45 -35.66 12.46 1.86
N TYR A 46 -34.97 12.49 0.72
CA TYR A 46 -35.53 12.04 -0.57
C TYR A 46 -35.93 10.57 -0.54
N TRP A 47 -35.14 9.71 0.13
CA TRP A 47 -35.47 8.29 0.33
C TRP A 47 -36.73 8.11 1.20
N LEU A 48 -36.89 8.88 2.28
CA LEU A 48 -38.06 8.84 3.15
C LEU A 48 -39.35 9.30 2.44
N LEU A 49 -39.27 10.34 1.60
CA LEU A 49 -40.43 10.89 0.88
C LEU A 49 -40.98 9.94 -0.19
N ILE A 50 -40.12 9.09 -0.78
CA ILE A 50 -40.46 8.24 -1.93
C ILE A 50 -40.63 6.76 -1.54
N LYS A 51 -40.75 6.48 -0.23
CA LYS A 51 -40.83 5.13 0.38
C LYS A 51 -41.77 4.13 -0.32
N SER A 52 -42.78 4.62 -1.07
CA SER A 52 -43.77 3.82 -1.82
C SER A 52 -43.55 3.70 -3.34
N LYS A 53 -42.72 4.55 -3.97
CA LYS A 53 -42.47 4.53 -5.42
C LYS A 53 -40.96 4.45 -5.68
N ILE A 54 -40.34 3.34 -5.29
CA ILE A 54 -39.02 2.94 -5.77
C ILE A 54 -39.14 2.64 -7.27
N ASN A 55 -39.25 3.70 -8.05
CA ASN A 55 -38.99 3.67 -9.47
C ASN A 55 -37.74 4.50 -9.74
N ARG A 56 -37.04 4.12 -10.80
CA ARG A 56 -35.69 4.52 -11.19
C ARG A 56 -35.59 6.01 -11.55
N SER A 57 -35.85 6.90 -10.59
CA SER A 57 -35.66 8.33 -10.80
C SER A 57 -34.18 8.60 -11.05
N ILE A 58 -33.89 9.18 -12.21
CA ILE A 58 -32.54 9.59 -12.61
C ILE A 58 -31.95 10.53 -11.55
N PHE A 59 -32.81 11.34 -10.91
CA PHE A 59 -32.43 12.25 -9.85
C PHE A 59 -31.85 11.52 -8.62
N PHE A 60 -32.48 10.41 -8.19
CA PHE A 60 -31.95 9.60 -7.09
C PHE A 60 -30.56 9.05 -7.42
N GLY A 61 -30.38 8.53 -8.64
CA GLY A 61 -29.09 8.01 -9.10
C GLY A 61 -28.01 9.09 -9.12
N SER A 62 -28.31 10.27 -9.65
CA SER A 62 -27.40 11.42 -9.66
C SER A 62 -27.02 11.86 -8.25
N LEU A 63 -27.99 11.92 -7.34
CA LEU A 63 -27.76 12.30 -5.95
C LEU A 63 -26.84 11.31 -5.23
N VAL A 64 -27.05 9.99 -5.42
CA VAL A 64 -26.16 8.95 -4.90
C VAL A 64 -24.73 9.12 -5.43
N TYR A 65 -24.57 9.42 -6.72
CA TYR A 65 -23.24 9.64 -7.31
C TYR A 65 -22.56 10.89 -6.76
N LEU A 66 -23.29 12.00 -6.58
CA LEU A 66 -22.78 13.22 -5.95
C LEU A 66 -22.37 12.99 -4.50
N CYS A 67 -23.18 12.27 -3.71
CA CYS A 67 -22.79 11.88 -2.35
C CYS A 67 -21.48 11.08 -2.35
N MET A 68 -21.31 10.17 -3.32
CA MET A 68 -20.11 9.34 -3.41
C MET A 68 -18.86 10.14 -3.79
N VAL A 69 -18.99 11.12 -4.69
CA VAL A 69 -17.91 12.10 -4.99
C VAL A 69 -17.55 12.86 -3.73
N GLY A 70 -18.56 13.35 -3.01
CA GLY A 70 -18.39 14.00 -1.72
C GLY A 70 -17.60 13.15 -0.73
N VAL A 71 -18.03 11.90 -0.51
CA VAL A 71 -17.35 10.95 0.38
C VAL A 71 -15.88 10.77 0.00
N GLY A 72 -15.57 10.72 -1.30
CA GLY A 72 -14.19 10.66 -1.80
C GLY A 72 -13.38 11.90 -1.43
N MET A 73 -13.96 13.09 -1.57
CA MET A 73 -13.29 14.34 -1.19
C MET A 73 -13.04 14.43 0.32
N THR A 74 -14.04 14.10 1.13
CA THR A 74 -13.88 14.08 2.59
C THR A 74 -12.88 13.04 3.06
N SER A 75 -12.86 11.86 2.44
CA SER A 75 -11.92 10.80 2.79
C SER A 75 -10.48 11.25 2.55
N TYR A 76 -10.22 11.95 1.43
CA TYR A 76 -8.91 12.51 1.11
C TYR A 76 -8.49 13.58 2.13
N ASN A 77 -9.35 14.58 2.39
CA ASN A 77 -8.99 15.66 3.32
C ASN A 77 -8.88 15.18 4.78
N LEU A 78 -9.65 14.17 5.21
CA LEU A 78 -9.54 13.60 6.55
C LEU A 78 -8.19 12.91 6.79
N GLN A 79 -7.58 12.40 5.72
CA GLN A 79 -6.27 11.77 5.77
C GLN A 79 -5.13 12.79 5.80
N ASP A 80 -5.33 14.00 5.29
CA ASP A 80 -4.30 15.04 5.32
C ASP A 80 -4.05 15.52 6.75
N GLU A 81 -2.91 15.13 7.32
CA GLU A 81 -2.55 15.43 8.70
C GLU A 81 -2.24 16.92 8.88
N THR A 82 -1.84 17.63 7.83
CA THR A 82 -1.50 19.06 7.91
C THR A 82 -2.71 19.94 8.20
N LEU A 83 -3.92 19.46 7.92
CA LEU A 83 -5.16 20.15 8.23
C LEU A 83 -5.52 20.06 9.72
N ARG A 84 -4.82 19.23 10.51
CA ARG A 84 -5.06 19.10 11.95
C ARG A 84 -4.31 20.21 12.71
N PRO A 85 -4.96 20.87 13.68
CA PRO A 85 -4.32 21.94 14.45
C PRO A 85 -3.11 21.44 15.26
N GLU A 86 -3.12 20.17 15.68
CA GLU A 86 -2.05 19.51 16.43
C GLU A 86 -0.83 19.14 15.56
N HIS A 87 -0.88 19.36 14.24
CA HIS A 87 0.24 19.02 13.37
C HIS A 87 1.41 19.98 13.59
N TYR A 88 2.63 19.45 13.63
CA TYR A 88 3.84 20.25 13.96
C TYR A 88 4.08 21.44 13.02
N THR A 89 3.54 21.43 11.79
CA THR A 89 3.65 22.56 10.86
C THR A 89 2.77 23.75 11.22
N ASN A 90 1.74 23.53 12.03
CA ASN A 90 0.80 24.57 12.46
C ASN A 90 1.22 25.20 13.79
N GLN A 91 2.26 24.66 14.44
CA GLN A 91 2.83 25.18 15.67
C GLN A 91 3.91 26.22 15.34
N ASN A 92 4.07 27.22 16.22
CA ASN A 92 5.04 28.28 16.02
C ASN A 92 6.47 27.74 16.19
N SER A 93 7.28 27.79 15.13
CA SER A 93 8.73 27.66 15.22
C SER A 93 9.35 29.03 15.45
N SER A 94 9.71 29.32 16.70
CA SER A 94 10.40 30.56 17.06
C SER A 94 11.91 30.52 16.77
N ASP A 95 12.50 29.32 16.67
CA ASP A 95 13.94 29.10 16.49
C ASP A 95 14.24 28.22 15.27
N ASN A 96 15.45 28.37 14.70
CA ASN A 96 15.98 27.46 13.67
C ASN A 96 16.15 26.02 14.19
N TYR A 97 16.26 25.83 15.51
CA TYR A 97 16.43 24.53 16.14
C TYR A 97 15.28 24.27 17.10
N ASN A 98 14.44 23.29 16.76
CA ASN A 98 13.29 22.92 17.56
C ASN A 98 13.63 21.73 18.44
N ALA A 99 13.03 21.68 19.63
CA ALA A 99 13.08 20.52 20.50
C ALA A 99 12.03 19.51 20.02
N ILE A 100 12.46 18.30 19.67
CA ILE A 100 11.59 17.29 19.02
C ILE A 100 11.71 15.97 19.78
N VAL A 101 10.57 15.46 20.23
CA VAL A 101 10.43 14.08 20.69
C VAL A 101 9.81 13.26 19.57
N PHE A 102 10.48 12.21 19.15
CA PHE A 102 10.03 11.35 18.05
C PHE A 102 10.16 9.88 18.37
N LYS A 103 9.33 9.07 17.72
CA LYS A 103 9.31 7.61 17.79
C LYS A 103 9.56 7.01 16.42
N ILE A 104 10.46 6.03 16.35
CA ILE A 104 10.81 5.36 15.09
C ILE A 104 9.67 4.42 14.68
N GLU A 105 9.15 4.59 13.46
CA GLU A 105 8.07 3.75 12.92
C GLU A 105 8.59 2.73 11.91
N GLU A 106 9.42 3.18 10.98
CA GLU A 106 9.89 2.34 9.88
C GLU A 106 11.35 2.64 9.54
N ARG A 107 12.10 1.58 9.21
CA ARG A 107 13.44 1.67 8.64
C ARG A 107 13.38 1.59 7.12
N LEU A 108 13.86 2.63 6.44
CA LEU A 108 13.93 2.70 4.99
C LEU A 108 15.25 2.12 4.46
N LYS A 109 15.32 1.93 3.13
CA LYS A 109 16.57 1.52 2.46
C LYS A 109 17.61 2.64 2.61
N PRO A 110 18.83 2.34 3.10
CA PRO A 110 19.88 3.35 3.21
C PRO A 110 20.32 3.83 1.83
N ASP A 111 20.82 5.07 1.78
CA ASP A 111 21.52 5.59 0.61
C ASP A 111 23.04 5.46 0.76
N SER A 112 23.79 6.07 -0.15
CA SER A 112 25.25 6.02 -0.14
C SER A 112 25.89 6.65 1.11
N TYR A 113 25.21 7.59 1.77
CA TYR A 113 25.77 8.43 2.84
C TYR A 113 24.99 8.31 4.15
N ASN A 114 23.71 7.99 4.10
CA ASN A 114 22.79 8.06 5.23
C ASN A 114 21.96 6.77 5.36
N ASP A 115 21.80 6.34 6.61
CA ASP A 115 20.68 5.50 7.02
C ASP A 115 19.41 6.35 7.16
N LYS A 116 18.27 5.79 6.74
CA LYS A 116 16.99 6.50 6.64
C LYS A 116 15.90 5.84 7.47
N TYR A 117 15.13 6.66 8.17
CA TYR A 117 14.03 6.21 9.02
C TYR A 117 12.83 7.14 8.89
N ILE A 118 11.63 6.59 9.01
CA ILE A 118 10.41 7.37 9.22
C ILE A 118 10.12 7.37 10.71
N ALA A 119 9.87 8.54 11.26
CA ALA A 119 9.50 8.71 12.66
C ALA A 119 8.23 9.55 12.79
N SER A 120 7.39 9.21 13.77
CA SER A 120 6.31 10.07 14.22
C SER A 120 6.82 11.04 15.28
N ILE A 121 6.43 12.31 15.13
CA ILE A 121 6.61 13.33 16.16
C ILE A 121 5.53 13.09 17.23
N ILE A 122 5.94 13.18 18.49
CA ILE A 122 5.08 13.09 19.68
C ILE A 122 4.98 14.46 20.35
N ALA A 123 6.09 15.20 20.38
CA ALA A 123 6.13 16.55 20.92
C ALA A 123 7.07 17.43 20.12
N PHE A 124 6.70 18.70 20.01
CA PHE A 124 7.42 19.74 19.30
C PHE A 124 7.42 21.01 20.15
N ASN A 125 8.61 21.52 20.51
CA ASN A 125 8.79 22.67 21.39
C ASN A 125 7.98 22.61 22.70
N ASP A 126 8.03 21.45 23.36
CA ASP A 126 7.35 21.13 24.63
C ASP A 126 5.81 21.04 24.56
N GLU A 127 5.21 21.17 23.37
CA GLU A 127 3.79 20.91 23.12
C GLU A 127 3.60 19.53 22.46
N GLU A 128 2.46 18.87 22.73
CA GLU A 128 2.09 17.65 22.02
C GLU A 128 1.87 17.97 20.54
N ALA A 129 2.46 17.16 19.67
CA ALA A 129 2.42 17.38 18.23
C ALA A 129 2.33 16.05 17.49
N ILE A 130 1.64 16.06 16.35
CA ILE A 130 1.48 14.88 15.49
C ILE A 130 2.11 15.18 14.13
N GLY A 131 2.64 14.15 13.49
CA GLY A 131 3.06 14.17 12.09
C GLY A 131 4.29 13.29 11.87
N GLN A 132 4.60 13.04 10.61
CA GLN A 132 5.73 12.21 10.24
C GLN A 132 6.89 13.02 9.65
N VAL A 133 8.11 12.56 9.95
CA VAL A 133 9.36 13.18 9.51
C VAL A 133 10.36 12.12 9.03
N LEU A 134 11.11 12.47 7.98
CA LEU A 134 12.22 11.65 7.49
C LEU A 134 13.49 11.94 8.30
N ILE A 135 14.05 10.93 8.94
CA ILE A 135 15.31 11.02 9.66
C ILE A 135 16.43 10.48 8.79
N ASN A 136 17.48 11.27 8.63
CA ASN A 136 18.72 10.87 7.98
C ASN A 136 19.86 10.87 9.00
N THR A 137 20.56 9.74 9.13
CA THR A 137 21.73 9.61 10.01
C THR A 137 22.95 9.21 9.21
N ARG A 138 24.07 9.92 9.37
CA ARG A 138 25.31 9.66 8.61
C ARG A 138 25.90 8.31 8.98
N ARG A 139 26.35 7.55 7.98
CA ARG A 139 26.95 6.22 8.16
C ARG A 139 28.33 6.24 8.82
N ASP A 140 29.06 7.35 8.71
CA ASP A 140 30.42 7.50 9.25
C ASP A 140 30.45 7.77 10.76
N SER A 141 29.28 8.00 11.36
CA SER A 141 29.13 8.15 12.80
C SER A 141 28.91 6.79 13.47
N ILE A 142 29.33 6.61 14.74
CA ILE A 142 29.08 5.37 15.50
C ILE A 142 27.59 5.03 15.37
N PRO A 143 27.23 3.81 14.91
CA PRO A 143 25.86 3.51 14.54
C PRO A 143 24.99 3.44 15.79
N ILE A 144 24.21 4.50 16.04
CA ILE A 144 23.02 4.36 16.86
C ILE A 144 22.03 3.55 16.02
N GLN A 145 21.86 2.29 16.37
CA GLN A 145 20.86 1.46 15.72
C GLN A 145 19.49 1.80 16.30
N PHE A 146 18.72 2.56 15.53
CA PHE A 146 17.31 2.83 15.81
C PHE A 146 16.48 1.56 15.62
N ASN A 147 15.81 1.10 16.68
CA ASN A 147 14.80 0.04 16.56
C ASN A 147 13.41 0.68 16.45
N VAL A 148 12.47 -0.06 15.87
CA VAL A 148 11.07 0.36 15.80
C VAL A 148 10.51 0.47 17.22
N ASP A 149 9.69 1.49 17.46
CA ASP A 149 9.14 1.93 18.76
C ASP A 149 10.12 2.62 19.73
N ASP A 150 11.43 2.69 19.43
CA ASP A 150 12.35 3.47 20.28
C ASP A 150 11.97 4.96 20.22
N VAL A 151 11.97 5.63 21.38
CA VAL A 151 11.62 7.06 21.52
C VAL A 151 12.89 7.86 21.84
N PHE A 152 13.08 8.95 21.10
CA PHE A 152 14.24 9.82 21.25
C PHE A 152 13.84 11.28 21.35
N TYR A 153 14.69 12.05 22.01
CA TYR A 153 14.69 13.50 22.04
C TYR A 153 15.88 14.03 21.23
N THR A 154 15.65 15.08 20.46
CA THR A 154 16.71 15.81 19.77
C THR A 154 16.39 17.30 19.68
N LYS A 155 17.43 18.11 19.55
CA LYS A 155 17.32 19.51 19.13
C LYS A 155 17.89 19.64 17.71
N ALA A 156 17.00 19.79 16.73
CA ALA A 156 17.35 19.74 15.31
C ALA A 156 16.53 20.73 14.48
N GLU A 157 17.08 21.10 13.32
CA GLU A 157 16.40 21.90 12.31
C GLU A 157 15.56 20.96 11.42
N LEU A 158 14.27 21.29 11.22
CA LEU A 158 13.42 20.64 10.24
C LEU A 158 13.62 21.30 8.88
N LYS A 159 14.07 20.52 7.90
CA LYS A 159 14.26 20.98 6.52
C LYS A 159 13.16 20.44 5.64
N THR A 160 12.63 21.26 4.74
CA THR A 160 11.73 20.76 3.70
C THR A 160 12.47 19.78 2.79
N ILE A 161 11.77 18.75 2.34
CA ILE A 161 12.32 17.78 1.41
C ILE A 161 12.48 18.47 0.05
N GLN A 162 13.70 18.42 -0.50
CA GLN A 162 13.99 19.14 -1.74
C GLN A 162 13.31 18.48 -2.94
N GLN A 163 12.72 19.32 -3.79
CA GLN A 163 12.20 18.89 -5.09
C GLN A 163 13.35 18.52 -6.04
N PRO A 164 13.11 17.62 -7.01
CA PRO A 164 14.14 17.26 -7.98
C PRO A 164 14.59 18.48 -8.78
N LEU A 165 15.91 18.67 -8.88
CA LEU A 165 16.50 19.75 -9.69
C LEU A 165 16.43 19.46 -11.19
N ASN A 166 16.41 18.18 -11.57
CA ASN A 166 16.34 17.77 -12.96
C ASN A 166 14.87 17.60 -13.39
N PRO A 167 14.45 18.24 -14.50
CA PRO A 167 13.16 17.94 -15.10
C PRO A 167 13.15 16.44 -15.50
N TYR A 168 12.03 15.75 -15.25
CA TYR A 168 11.83 14.30 -15.47
C TYR A 168 12.48 13.34 -14.48
N GLN A 169 13.22 13.82 -13.48
CA GLN A 169 13.66 12.95 -12.39
C GLN A 169 12.49 12.59 -11.48
N PHE A 170 12.54 11.40 -10.87
CA PHE A 170 11.57 10.98 -9.87
C PHE A 170 11.47 11.99 -8.73
N ASP A 171 10.26 12.49 -8.49
CA ASP A 171 9.97 13.46 -7.45
C ASP A 171 9.77 12.76 -6.10
N TYR A 172 10.88 12.57 -5.38
CA TYR A 172 10.88 11.94 -4.06
C TYR A 172 10.08 12.74 -3.03
N SER A 173 10.02 14.07 -3.16
CA SER A 173 9.24 14.94 -2.28
C SER A 173 7.74 14.64 -2.41
N LYS A 174 7.22 14.60 -3.65
CA LYS A 174 5.80 14.25 -3.88
C LYS A 174 5.47 12.82 -3.46
N TYR A 175 6.41 11.89 -3.64
CA TYR A 175 6.22 10.52 -3.17
C TYR A 175 6.02 10.46 -1.65
N LEU A 176 6.86 11.18 -0.89
CA LEU A 176 6.75 11.25 0.57
C LEU A 176 5.54 12.07 1.05
N GLU A 177 5.12 13.09 0.31
CA GLU A 177 3.88 13.84 0.56
C GLU A 177 2.64 12.93 0.58
N LEU A 178 2.58 11.95 -0.34
CA LEU A 178 1.49 10.96 -0.37
C LEU A 178 1.45 10.05 0.87
N ASP A 179 2.60 9.89 1.54
CA ASP A 179 2.74 9.19 2.81
C ASP A 179 2.80 10.17 4.01
N GLN A 180 2.39 11.43 3.83
CA GLN A 180 2.29 12.46 4.90
C GLN A 180 3.64 12.87 5.53
N VAL A 181 4.74 12.66 4.81
CA VAL A 181 6.09 13.06 5.23
C VAL A 181 6.52 14.31 4.45
N TYR A 182 6.51 15.47 5.11
CA TYR A 182 6.77 16.77 4.48
C TYR A 182 8.18 17.32 4.76
N HIS A 183 8.74 16.98 5.91
CA HIS A 183 10.02 17.48 6.39
C HIS A 183 11.01 16.34 6.65
N GLN A 184 12.29 16.69 6.67
CA GLN A 184 13.39 15.82 7.02
C GLN A 184 14.33 16.49 8.03
N MET A 185 14.98 15.68 8.86
CA MET A 185 16.04 16.12 9.76
C MET A 185 17.29 15.26 9.62
N TYR A 186 18.44 15.89 9.84
CA TYR A 186 19.74 15.24 9.85
C TYR A 186 20.22 15.14 11.28
N LEU A 187 20.36 13.91 11.77
CA LEU A 187 20.81 13.68 13.14
C LEU A 187 22.28 13.25 13.16
N ASN A 188 23.03 13.90 14.03
CA ASN A 188 24.39 13.52 14.39
C ASN A 188 24.38 12.97 15.81
N THR A 189 25.28 12.03 16.11
CA THR A 189 25.33 11.26 17.37
C THR A 189 25.37 12.10 18.64
N GLY A 190 25.87 13.35 18.57
CA GLY A 190 26.00 14.24 19.72
C GLY A 190 24.69 14.84 20.25
N ASN A 191 23.61 14.85 19.45
CA ASN A 191 22.40 15.62 19.76
C ASN A 191 21.15 14.75 19.93
N ILE A 192 21.32 13.48 20.32
CA ILE A 192 20.22 12.53 20.47
C ILE A 192 20.24 11.94 21.87
N LEU A 193 19.10 11.98 22.56
CA LEU A 193 18.90 11.37 23.86
C LEU A 193 17.81 10.31 23.74
N LYS A 194 18.11 9.07 24.11
CA LYS A 194 17.10 8.00 24.14
C LYS A 194 16.23 8.17 25.38
N LEU A 195 14.92 8.23 25.20
CA LEU A 195 13.94 8.42 26.28
C LEU A 195 13.29 7.11 26.70
N SER A 196 13.04 6.18 25.77
CA SER A 196 12.39 4.89 26.08
C SER A 196 12.73 3.79 25.07
N ASP A 197 12.68 2.56 25.57
CA ASP A 197 12.98 1.30 24.86
C ASP A 197 11.72 0.41 24.76
N SER A 198 10.54 0.94 25.11
CA SER A 198 9.34 0.11 25.23
C SER A 198 8.69 -0.19 23.88
N LYS A 199 8.68 -1.47 23.50
CA LYS A 199 7.83 -1.97 22.41
C LYS A 199 6.37 -1.92 22.86
N SER A 200 5.60 -1.03 22.27
CA SER A 200 4.21 -0.79 22.65
C SER A 200 3.25 -1.05 21.50
N THR A 201 3.73 -1.05 20.26
CA THR A 201 2.89 -1.17 19.07
C THR A 201 3.01 -2.54 18.41
N ILE A 202 2.00 -2.87 17.59
CA ILE A 202 2.02 -4.08 16.76
C ILE A 202 3.26 -4.08 15.84
N TYR A 203 3.74 -2.90 15.43
CA TYR A 203 4.95 -2.75 14.63
C TYR A 203 6.22 -3.10 15.40
N GLY A 204 6.33 -2.69 16.67
CA GLY A 204 7.44 -3.09 17.54
C GLY A 204 7.48 -4.59 17.81
N TYR A 205 6.32 -5.23 18.01
CA TYR A 205 6.24 -6.70 18.10
C TYR A 205 6.61 -7.39 16.79
N ALA A 206 6.14 -6.86 15.66
CA ALA A 206 6.50 -7.38 14.34
C ALA A 206 8.01 -7.28 14.10
N ASP A 207 8.64 -6.16 14.47
CA ASP A 207 10.08 -5.98 14.37
C ASP A 207 10.87 -6.91 15.30
N ALA A 208 10.36 -7.16 16.50
CA ALA A 208 10.92 -8.16 17.42
C ALA A 208 10.87 -9.58 16.81
N LEU A 209 9.76 -9.94 16.19
CA LEU A 209 9.62 -11.22 15.48
C LEU A 209 10.58 -11.31 14.29
N ARG A 210 10.71 -10.24 13.49
CA ARG A 210 11.70 -10.18 12.39
C ARG A 210 13.11 -10.41 12.91
N THR A 211 13.48 -9.73 13.98
CA THR A 211 14.80 -9.88 14.62
C THR A 211 15.02 -11.30 15.12
N THR A 212 13.99 -11.92 15.70
CA THR A 212 14.04 -13.33 16.15
C THR A 212 14.20 -14.29 14.98
N ILE A 213 13.47 -14.09 13.88
CA ILE A 213 13.61 -14.91 12.67
C ILE A 213 15.01 -14.74 12.07
N ASN A 214 15.50 -13.50 11.96
CA ASN A 214 16.82 -13.19 11.41
C ASN A 214 17.94 -13.86 12.22
N THR A 215 17.90 -13.73 13.56
CA THR A 215 18.87 -14.40 14.45
C THR A 215 18.82 -15.93 14.35
N LYS A 216 17.63 -16.52 14.17
CA LYS A 216 17.49 -17.97 13.92
C LYS A 216 18.02 -18.38 12.55
N LEU A 217 17.84 -17.57 11.51
CA LEU A 217 18.41 -17.83 10.18
C LEU A 217 19.94 -17.77 10.21
N ILE A 218 20.51 -16.81 10.93
CA ILE A 218 21.96 -16.73 11.17
C ILE A 218 22.45 -17.99 11.88
N ALA A 219 21.74 -18.41 12.94
CA ALA A 219 22.08 -19.63 13.69
C ALA A 219 21.97 -20.90 12.84
N ALA A 220 21.06 -20.94 11.86
CA ALA A 220 20.91 -22.04 10.91
C ALA A 220 22.00 -22.08 9.81
N GLY A 221 22.94 -21.13 9.81
CA GLY A 221 24.10 -21.12 8.91
C GLY A 221 23.94 -20.26 7.65
N PHE A 222 22.83 -19.53 7.50
CA PHE A 222 22.68 -18.57 6.40
C PHE A 222 23.58 -17.35 6.65
N LYS A 223 24.46 -17.02 5.70
CA LYS A 223 25.43 -15.91 5.81
C LYS A 223 25.26 -14.91 4.67
N LYS A 224 25.58 -13.64 4.96
CA LYS A 224 25.70 -12.51 4.00
C LYS A 224 24.50 -12.40 3.02
N ASP A 225 24.74 -12.77 1.77
CA ASP A 225 23.86 -12.54 0.63
C ASP A 225 22.60 -13.43 0.71
N ALA A 226 22.80 -14.70 1.06
CA ALA A 226 21.70 -15.65 1.22
C ALA A 226 20.75 -15.20 2.34
N LEU A 227 21.29 -14.70 3.45
CA LEU A 227 20.50 -14.15 4.55
C LEU A 227 19.69 -12.93 4.10
N SER A 228 20.30 -12.02 3.34
CA SER A 228 19.64 -10.81 2.85
C SER A 228 18.53 -11.12 1.85
N ILE A 229 18.73 -12.13 0.98
CA ILE A 229 17.70 -12.62 0.06
C ILE A 229 16.56 -13.31 0.85
N MET A 230 16.87 -14.14 1.86
CA MET A 230 15.86 -14.77 2.70
C MET A 230 15.03 -13.74 3.47
N ASN A 231 15.68 -12.72 4.06
CA ASN A 231 14.98 -11.63 4.75
C ASN A 231 14.07 -10.85 3.78
N ALA A 232 14.48 -10.66 2.53
CA ALA A 232 13.65 -10.01 1.52
C ALA A 232 12.42 -10.84 1.13
N LEU A 233 12.58 -12.16 0.95
CA LEU A 233 11.51 -13.05 0.52
C LEU A 233 10.52 -13.41 1.65
N LEU A 234 11.03 -13.60 2.87
CA LEU A 234 10.23 -14.02 4.03
C LEU A 234 9.66 -12.84 4.82
N LEU A 235 10.47 -11.79 5.03
CA LEU A 235 10.15 -10.66 5.91
C LEU A 235 9.90 -9.36 5.13
N GLY A 236 10.06 -9.35 3.81
CA GLY A 236 9.94 -8.13 3.00
C GLY A 236 11.08 -7.14 3.18
N GLN A 237 12.13 -7.49 3.93
CA GLN A 237 13.24 -6.59 4.25
C GLN A 237 14.29 -6.59 3.14
N ARG A 238 14.35 -5.51 2.36
CA ARG A 238 15.34 -5.33 1.28
C ARG A 238 16.50 -4.43 1.65
N GLN A 239 16.46 -3.81 2.82
CA GLN A 239 17.43 -2.81 3.27
C GLN A 239 18.85 -3.39 3.38
N SER A 240 18.96 -4.70 3.62
CA SER A 240 20.23 -5.42 3.78
C SER A 240 20.82 -5.98 2.48
N ILE A 241 20.11 -5.89 1.34
CA ILE A 241 20.61 -6.42 0.07
C ILE A 241 21.72 -5.52 -0.47
N ASP A 242 22.89 -6.10 -0.73
CA ASP A 242 24.02 -5.39 -1.32
C ASP A 242 23.69 -4.81 -2.70
N LYS A 243 24.31 -3.67 -3.04
CA LYS A 243 24.06 -2.95 -4.30
C LYS A 243 24.44 -3.79 -5.52
N THR A 244 25.50 -4.60 -5.45
CA THR A 244 25.92 -5.46 -6.56
C THR A 244 24.88 -6.52 -6.86
N ILE A 245 24.36 -7.18 -5.83
CA ILE A 245 23.29 -8.17 -5.96
C ILE A 245 22.03 -7.51 -6.49
N TYR A 246 21.64 -6.39 -5.90
CA TYR A 246 20.48 -5.63 -6.34
C TYR A 246 20.58 -5.30 -7.85
N ASN A 247 21.73 -4.81 -8.30
CA ASN A 247 21.96 -4.51 -9.71
C ASN A 247 21.93 -5.78 -10.58
N ASN A 248 22.50 -6.90 -10.15
CA ASN A 248 22.40 -8.17 -10.89
C ASN A 248 20.93 -8.59 -11.09
N TYR A 249 20.06 -8.38 -10.09
CA TYR A 249 18.62 -8.63 -10.21
C TYR A 249 17.90 -7.59 -11.10
N VAL A 250 18.39 -6.35 -11.17
CA VAL A 250 17.88 -5.32 -12.10
C VAL A 250 18.29 -5.64 -13.53
N ASP A 251 19.57 -5.94 -13.78
CA ASP A 251 20.14 -6.21 -15.10
C ASP A 251 19.55 -7.49 -15.70
N SER A 252 19.30 -8.50 -14.86
CA SER A 252 18.54 -9.68 -15.28
C SER A 252 17.03 -9.40 -15.39
N GLY A 253 16.51 -8.31 -14.82
CA GLY A 253 15.09 -7.94 -14.81
C GLY A 253 14.24 -8.73 -13.80
N THR A 254 14.84 -9.51 -12.90
CA THR A 254 14.17 -10.31 -11.84
C THR A 254 13.98 -9.54 -10.54
N ILE A 255 14.21 -8.22 -10.53
CA ILE A 255 14.07 -7.38 -9.34
C ILE A 255 12.71 -7.52 -8.63
N HIS A 256 11.66 -7.82 -9.39
CA HIS A 256 10.32 -8.06 -8.86
C HIS A 256 10.21 -9.32 -7.99
N ILE A 257 11.15 -10.27 -8.08
CA ILE A 257 11.19 -11.47 -7.21
C ILE A 257 11.69 -11.11 -5.82
N LEU A 258 12.63 -10.17 -5.70
CA LEU A 258 13.09 -9.66 -4.39
C LEU A 258 12.00 -8.90 -3.64
N ALA A 259 10.88 -8.62 -4.29
CA ALA A 259 9.68 -8.11 -3.68
C ALA A 259 8.73 -9.22 -3.25
N VAL A 260 8.23 -9.15 -2.02
CA VAL A 260 7.05 -9.94 -1.61
C VAL A 260 5.88 -9.52 -2.51
N SER A 261 5.59 -10.40 -3.48
CA SER A 261 4.58 -10.19 -4.51
C SER A 261 3.24 -10.77 -4.09
N GLY A 262 2.18 -10.42 -4.82
CA GLY A 262 0.86 -11.04 -4.62
C GLY A 262 0.85 -12.56 -4.82
N LEU A 263 1.81 -13.10 -5.59
CA LEU A 263 1.98 -14.55 -5.74
C LEU A 263 2.40 -15.21 -4.43
N HIS A 264 3.34 -14.62 -3.68
CA HIS A 264 3.77 -15.14 -2.39
C HIS A 264 2.58 -15.20 -1.41
N VAL A 265 1.79 -14.13 -1.35
CA VAL A 265 0.57 -14.08 -0.53
C VAL A 265 -0.45 -15.12 -1.01
N GLY A 266 -0.59 -15.31 -2.32
CA GLY A 266 -1.48 -16.32 -2.91
C GLY A 266 -1.07 -17.76 -2.58
N ILE A 267 0.23 -18.06 -2.61
CA ILE A 267 0.78 -19.36 -2.20
C ILE A 267 0.53 -19.60 -0.71
N ILE A 268 0.79 -18.59 0.13
CA ILE A 268 0.48 -18.67 1.57
C ILE A 268 -1.00 -18.97 1.77
N LEU A 269 -1.89 -18.23 1.11
CA LEU A 269 -3.33 -18.48 1.19
C LEU A 269 -3.70 -19.89 0.71
N TRP A 270 -3.08 -20.41 -0.36
CA TRP A 270 -3.34 -21.75 -0.87
C TRP A 270 -2.92 -22.83 0.14
N ILE A 271 -1.72 -22.72 0.72
CA ILE A 271 -1.22 -23.63 1.77
C ILE A 271 -2.14 -23.57 3.00
N LEU A 272 -2.50 -22.37 3.46
CA LEU A 272 -3.40 -22.21 4.61
C LEU A 272 -4.79 -22.77 4.31
N ASN A 273 -5.31 -22.60 3.09
CA ASN A 273 -6.58 -23.20 2.69
C ASN A 273 -6.55 -24.73 2.77
N PHE A 274 -5.43 -25.35 2.39
CA PHE A 274 -5.22 -26.80 2.49
C PHE A 274 -5.11 -27.25 3.95
N LEU A 275 -4.27 -26.58 4.75
CA LEU A 275 -4.03 -26.93 6.15
C LEU A 275 -5.28 -26.76 7.03
N PHE A 276 -6.04 -25.68 6.82
CA PHE A 276 -7.29 -25.41 7.55
C PHE A 276 -8.53 -26.01 6.87
N ARG A 277 -8.36 -26.94 5.93
CA ARG A 277 -9.49 -27.70 5.33
C ARG A 277 -10.27 -28.51 6.38
N PRO A 278 -9.65 -29.19 7.37
CA PRO A 278 -10.37 -29.95 8.38
C PRO A 278 -11.34 -29.11 9.21
N LEU A 279 -11.08 -27.80 9.32
CA LEU A 279 -11.93 -26.88 10.06
C LEU A 279 -13.35 -26.81 9.49
N LEU A 280 -13.54 -27.11 8.19
CA LEU A 280 -14.86 -27.14 7.54
C LEU A 280 -15.79 -28.23 8.10
N TYR A 281 -15.26 -29.27 8.74
CA TYR A 281 -16.05 -30.35 9.34
C TYR A 281 -16.65 -29.99 10.71
N ILE A 282 -16.28 -28.83 11.27
CA ILE A 282 -16.79 -28.34 12.56
C ILE A 282 -18.11 -27.58 12.33
N LYS A 283 -19.03 -27.62 13.31
CA LYS A 283 -20.38 -26.99 13.27
C LYS A 283 -20.38 -25.52 12.79
N TYR A 284 -19.34 -24.74 13.09
CA TYR A 284 -19.15 -23.34 12.63
C TYR A 284 -17.90 -23.14 11.75
N GLY A 285 -17.35 -24.23 11.22
CA GLY A 285 -16.12 -24.25 10.44
C GLY A 285 -16.09 -23.32 9.23
N HIS A 286 -17.26 -23.14 8.61
CA HIS A 286 -17.45 -22.28 7.44
C HIS A 286 -17.33 -20.78 7.76
N PHE A 287 -17.53 -20.35 9.01
CA PHE A 287 -17.29 -18.97 9.48
C PHE A 287 -15.89 -18.82 10.08
N ILE A 288 -15.46 -19.79 10.88
CA ILE A 288 -14.17 -19.74 11.58
C ILE A 288 -13.00 -19.75 10.59
N ARG A 289 -13.08 -20.58 9.55
CA ARG A 289 -12.02 -20.71 8.55
C ARG A 289 -11.67 -19.39 7.84
N PRO A 290 -12.60 -18.69 7.15
CA PRO A 290 -12.26 -17.44 6.47
C PRO A 290 -11.77 -16.38 7.45
N PHE A 291 -12.31 -16.33 8.68
CA PHE A 291 -11.84 -15.42 9.72
C PHE A 291 -10.38 -15.69 10.09
N ILE A 292 -10.02 -16.95 10.41
CA ILE A 292 -8.63 -17.33 10.73
C ILE A 292 -7.70 -17.03 9.55
N LEU A 293 -8.10 -17.36 8.32
CA LEU A 293 -7.28 -17.08 7.14
C LEU A 293 -7.00 -15.58 6.97
N VAL A 294 -8.02 -14.73 7.13
CA VAL A 294 -7.88 -13.28 7.06
C VAL A 294 -6.96 -12.78 8.17
N CYS A 295 -7.14 -13.24 9.41
CA CYS A 295 -6.28 -12.88 10.54
C CYS A 295 -4.82 -13.25 10.29
N ILE A 296 -4.53 -14.48 9.82
CA ILE A 296 -3.17 -14.92 9.52
C ILE A 296 -2.55 -14.09 8.40
N LEU A 297 -3.31 -13.80 7.34
CA LEU A 297 -2.82 -12.98 6.23
C LEU A 297 -2.49 -11.54 6.65
N TRP A 298 -3.31 -10.93 7.51
CA TRP A 298 -3.01 -9.59 8.03
C TRP A 298 -1.84 -9.60 9.01
N SER A 299 -1.71 -10.62 9.85
CA SER A 299 -0.51 -10.81 10.68
C SER A 299 0.75 -10.93 9.81
N PHE A 300 0.68 -11.70 8.72
CA PHE A 300 1.77 -11.77 7.75
C PHE A 300 2.05 -10.41 7.10
N ALA A 301 1.01 -9.65 6.72
CA ALA A 301 1.19 -8.32 6.15
C ALA A 301 1.92 -7.37 7.09
N VAL A 302 1.56 -7.39 8.38
CA VAL A 302 2.23 -6.58 9.40
C VAL A 302 3.67 -7.03 9.60
N ILE A 303 3.94 -8.34 9.67
CA ILE A 303 5.32 -8.87 9.73
C ILE A 303 6.11 -8.51 8.46
N ALA A 304 5.49 -8.47 7.29
CA ALA A 304 6.14 -8.05 6.04
C ALA A 304 6.29 -6.52 5.91
N GLY A 305 5.92 -5.74 6.94
CA GLY A 305 6.10 -4.28 6.98
C GLY A 305 5.01 -3.51 6.24
N LEU A 306 3.82 -4.09 6.08
CA LEU A 306 2.68 -3.51 5.35
C LEU A 306 3.05 -2.94 3.98
N SER A 307 4.04 -3.54 3.31
CA SER A 307 4.47 -3.06 2.00
C SER A 307 3.26 -2.93 1.06
N PRO A 308 3.18 -1.90 0.21
CA PRO A 308 2.01 -1.64 -0.63
C PRO A 308 1.60 -2.83 -1.51
N SER A 309 2.55 -3.68 -1.91
CA SER A 309 2.28 -4.92 -2.65
C SER A 309 1.50 -5.94 -1.81
N VAL A 310 1.95 -6.19 -0.58
CA VAL A 310 1.37 -7.20 0.31
C VAL A 310 0.00 -6.76 0.80
N THR A 311 -0.17 -5.50 1.20
CA THR A 311 -1.46 -4.97 1.69
C THR A 311 -2.56 -5.11 0.64
N ARG A 312 -2.26 -4.81 -0.63
CA ARG A 312 -3.21 -4.97 -1.74
C ARG A 312 -3.55 -6.44 -2.02
N ALA A 313 -2.57 -7.32 -1.95
CA ALA A 313 -2.82 -8.76 -2.13
C ALA A 313 -3.69 -9.30 -0.98
N VAL A 314 -3.34 -9.00 0.26
CA VAL A 314 -4.09 -9.46 1.46
C VAL A 314 -5.52 -8.90 1.49
N THR A 315 -5.71 -7.63 1.15
CA THR A 315 -7.05 -7.03 1.03
C THR A 315 -7.87 -7.71 -0.07
N MET A 316 -7.31 -7.89 -1.27
CA MET A 316 -8.00 -8.60 -2.37
C MET A 316 -8.40 -10.03 -1.96
N PHE A 317 -7.47 -10.78 -1.37
CA PHE A 317 -7.74 -12.14 -0.88
C PHE A 317 -8.75 -12.18 0.28
N SER A 318 -8.77 -11.17 1.14
CA SER A 318 -9.78 -11.03 2.21
C SER A 318 -11.17 -10.84 1.61
N VAL A 319 -11.31 -9.96 0.61
CA VAL A 319 -12.56 -9.75 -0.11
C VAL A 319 -13.01 -11.04 -0.81
N ILE A 320 -12.10 -11.76 -1.48
CA ILE A 320 -12.40 -13.05 -2.11
C ILE A 320 -12.89 -14.07 -1.09
N SER A 321 -12.19 -14.19 0.04
CA SER A 321 -12.52 -15.14 1.12
C SER A 321 -13.92 -14.89 1.67
N ILE A 322 -14.26 -13.63 1.97
CA ILE A 322 -15.57 -13.21 2.45
C ILE A 322 -16.65 -13.44 1.38
N ALA A 323 -16.36 -13.10 0.12
CA ALA A 323 -17.34 -13.23 -0.96
C ALA A 323 -17.65 -14.69 -1.33
N MET A 324 -16.63 -15.58 -1.26
CA MET A 324 -16.82 -17.03 -1.38
C MET A 324 -17.69 -17.58 -0.26
N HIS A 325 -17.53 -17.07 0.97
CA HIS A 325 -18.35 -17.46 2.11
C HIS A 325 -19.83 -17.08 1.93
N LEU A 326 -20.11 -15.91 1.36
CA LEU A 326 -21.48 -15.47 1.04
C LEU A 326 -22.15 -16.30 -0.08
N LYS A 327 -21.52 -17.38 -0.58
CA LYS A 327 -21.97 -18.27 -1.66
C LYS A 327 -22.42 -17.55 -2.93
N ARG A 328 -21.95 -16.32 -3.13
CA ARG A 328 -22.32 -15.50 -4.28
C ARG A 328 -21.39 -15.86 -5.43
N ARG A 329 -21.93 -16.02 -6.65
CA ARG A 329 -21.08 -16.13 -7.85
C ARG A 329 -20.28 -14.84 -7.98
N THR A 330 -18.99 -14.88 -7.64
CA THR A 330 -18.12 -13.72 -7.68
C THR A 330 -17.64 -13.49 -9.11
N ASN A 331 -17.93 -12.31 -9.63
CA ASN A 331 -17.29 -11.84 -10.84
C ASN A 331 -15.95 -11.22 -10.44
N ILE A 332 -14.84 -11.65 -11.06
CA ILE A 332 -13.49 -11.16 -10.75
C ILE A 332 -13.42 -9.64 -10.87
N TYR A 333 -14.12 -9.04 -11.84
CA TYR A 333 -14.22 -7.58 -11.98
C TYR A 333 -14.85 -6.90 -10.75
N ASN A 334 -15.89 -7.51 -10.17
CA ASN A 334 -16.53 -6.96 -8.97
C ASN A 334 -15.62 -7.09 -7.76
N THR A 335 -14.94 -8.22 -7.61
CA THR A 335 -13.95 -8.41 -6.54
C THR A 335 -12.85 -7.35 -6.61
N LEU A 336 -12.30 -7.11 -7.80
CA LEU A 336 -11.27 -6.11 -8.03
C LEU A 336 -11.76 -4.70 -7.67
N VAL A 337 -12.97 -4.35 -8.09
CA VAL A 337 -13.52 -3.01 -7.81
C VAL A 337 -13.91 -2.84 -6.34
N ILE A 338 -14.40 -3.88 -5.68
CA ILE A 338 -14.70 -3.85 -4.24
C ILE A 338 -13.40 -3.69 -3.44
N SER A 339 -12.33 -4.41 -3.81
CA SER A 339 -11.04 -4.24 -3.12
C SER A 339 -10.48 -2.83 -3.34
N ALA A 340 -10.56 -2.29 -4.56
CA ALA A 340 -10.16 -0.91 -4.84
C ALA A 340 -10.99 0.09 -4.02
N PHE A 341 -12.30 -0.08 -3.99
CA PHE A 341 -13.23 0.77 -3.23
C PHE A 341 -12.87 0.80 -1.74
N ILE A 342 -12.70 -0.36 -1.12
CA ILE A 342 -12.37 -0.47 0.30
C ILE A 342 -11.03 0.20 0.59
N ILE A 343 -9.99 -0.10 -0.22
CA ILE A 343 -8.67 0.47 -0.02
C ILE A 343 -8.68 1.99 -0.15
N LEU A 344 -9.33 2.51 -1.20
CA LEU A 344 -9.39 3.96 -1.46
C LEU A 344 -10.25 4.71 -0.45
N LEU A 345 -11.19 4.04 0.22
CA LEU A 345 -11.98 4.64 1.29
C LEU A 345 -11.15 4.87 2.56
N PHE A 346 -10.19 3.98 2.85
CA PHE A 346 -9.34 4.06 4.05
C PHE A 346 -8.01 4.79 3.81
N LYS A 347 -7.41 4.64 2.63
CA LYS A 347 -6.16 5.32 2.24
C LYS A 347 -6.30 5.83 0.79
N PRO A 348 -7.03 6.94 0.57
CA PRO A 348 -7.24 7.52 -0.76
C PRO A 348 -5.94 7.91 -1.48
N THR A 349 -4.85 8.22 -0.76
CA THR A 349 -3.55 8.53 -1.38
C THR A 349 -2.98 7.37 -2.20
N PHE A 350 -3.41 6.13 -1.95
CA PHE A 350 -3.02 4.97 -2.77
C PHE A 350 -3.48 5.06 -4.22
N LEU A 351 -4.46 5.90 -4.57
CA LEU A 351 -4.82 6.15 -5.97
C LEU A 351 -3.62 6.64 -6.80
N PHE A 352 -2.75 7.43 -6.18
CA PHE A 352 -1.57 8.03 -6.81
C PHE A 352 -0.31 7.16 -6.69
N ALA A 353 -0.35 6.13 -5.85
CA ALA A 353 0.77 5.23 -5.68
C ALA A 353 0.96 4.38 -6.95
N VAL A 354 2.13 4.51 -7.59
CA VAL A 354 2.49 3.74 -8.80
C VAL A 354 2.28 2.25 -8.60
N GLY A 355 2.69 1.74 -7.42
CA GLY A 355 2.48 0.35 -7.04
C GLY A 355 1.00 -0.05 -7.18
N PHE A 356 0.08 0.72 -6.58
CA PHE A 356 -1.38 0.51 -6.62
C PHE A 356 -1.86 0.38 -8.07
N GLN A 357 -1.59 1.40 -8.88
CA GLN A 357 -2.02 1.48 -10.28
C GLN A 357 -1.52 0.27 -11.09
N MET A 358 -0.23 -0.07 -10.95
CA MET A 358 0.39 -1.18 -11.68
C MET A 358 -0.28 -2.53 -11.42
N SER A 359 -0.57 -2.90 -10.17
CA SER A 359 -1.20 -4.21 -9.89
C SER A 359 -2.66 -4.26 -10.32
N TYR A 360 -3.42 -3.18 -10.08
CA TYR A 360 -4.83 -3.16 -10.46
C TYR A 360 -4.97 -3.20 -11.99
N LEU A 361 -4.13 -2.49 -12.73
CA LEU A 361 -4.10 -2.59 -14.20
C LEU A 361 -3.55 -3.93 -14.68
N ALA A 362 -2.57 -4.54 -14.00
CA ALA A 362 -2.10 -5.89 -14.34
C ALA A 362 -3.25 -6.91 -14.25
N VAL A 363 -3.98 -6.94 -13.14
CA VAL A 363 -5.11 -7.86 -12.94
C VAL A 363 -6.25 -7.54 -13.92
N LEU A 364 -6.56 -6.27 -14.15
CA LEU A 364 -7.56 -5.86 -15.13
C LEU A 364 -7.16 -6.29 -16.55
N GLY A 365 -5.89 -6.14 -16.91
CA GLY A 365 -5.30 -6.60 -18.16
C GLY A 365 -5.42 -8.12 -18.31
N ILE A 366 -5.03 -8.89 -17.29
CA ILE A 366 -5.19 -10.35 -17.26
C ILE A 366 -6.67 -10.72 -17.51
N VAL A 367 -7.61 -10.17 -16.73
CA VAL A 367 -9.02 -10.63 -16.80
C VAL A 367 -9.71 -10.18 -18.09
N SER A 368 -9.29 -9.06 -18.69
CA SER A 368 -9.92 -8.50 -19.90
C SER A 368 -9.28 -9.00 -21.19
N VAL A 369 -7.94 -9.06 -21.23
CA VAL A 369 -7.15 -9.30 -22.45
C VAL A 369 -6.78 -10.78 -22.60
N GLN A 370 -6.48 -11.49 -21.49
CA GLN A 370 -6.08 -12.91 -21.57
C GLN A 370 -7.11 -13.79 -22.28
N PRO A 371 -8.43 -13.67 -22.04
CA PRO A 371 -9.42 -14.51 -22.74
C PRO A 371 -9.46 -14.26 -24.25
N ILE A 372 -9.13 -13.04 -24.67
CA ILE A 372 -9.09 -12.65 -26.09
C ILE A 372 -7.88 -13.30 -26.77
N ILE A 373 -6.70 -13.19 -26.15
CA ILE A 373 -5.45 -13.75 -26.68
C ILE A 373 -5.52 -15.29 -26.68
N TYR A 374 -5.98 -15.89 -25.58
CA TYR A 374 -6.13 -17.35 -25.48
C TYR A 374 -7.10 -17.91 -26.53
N ARG A 375 -8.08 -17.13 -27.00
CA ARG A 375 -8.99 -17.57 -28.06
C ARG A 375 -8.32 -17.64 -29.44
N LEU A 376 -7.21 -16.96 -29.66
CA LEU A 376 -6.48 -16.98 -30.95
C LEU A 376 -5.93 -18.37 -31.28
N TRP A 377 -5.49 -19.10 -30.26
CA TRP A 377 -5.01 -20.47 -30.41
C TRP A 377 -5.43 -21.30 -29.21
N LYS A 378 -6.14 -22.40 -29.47
CA LYS A 378 -6.58 -23.36 -28.44
C LYS A 378 -5.89 -24.69 -28.68
N PRO A 379 -4.70 -24.93 -28.09
CA PRO A 379 -3.96 -26.16 -28.30
C PRO A 379 -4.78 -27.37 -27.82
N LYS A 380 -4.75 -28.46 -28.59
CA LYS A 380 -5.51 -29.69 -28.25
C LYS A 380 -4.85 -30.49 -27.11
N TYR A 381 -3.52 -30.42 -26.99
CA TYR A 381 -2.74 -31.19 -26.02
C TYR A 381 -2.41 -30.37 -24.78
N TRP A 382 -2.58 -30.98 -23.61
CA TRP A 382 -2.33 -30.35 -22.29
C TRP A 382 -0.90 -29.78 -22.14
N ILE A 383 0.09 -30.46 -22.72
CA ILE A 383 1.52 -30.07 -22.68
C ILE A 383 1.75 -28.73 -23.38
N ILE A 384 0.94 -28.38 -24.37
CA ILE A 384 1.05 -27.12 -25.13
C ILE A 384 0.09 -26.07 -24.56
N ASP A 385 -1.09 -26.51 -24.11
CA ASP A 385 -2.10 -25.63 -23.50
C ASP A 385 -1.61 -24.95 -22.22
N LYS A 386 -0.86 -25.65 -21.36
CA LYS A 386 -0.36 -25.08 -20.10
C LYS A 386 0.67 -23.95 -20.29
N PRO A 387 1.76 -24.13 -21.05
CA PRO A 387 2.67 -23.04 -21.40
C PRO A 387 1.96 -21.89 -22.10
N TRP A 388 1.01 -22.20 -23.01
CA TRP A 388 0.22 -21.17 -23.69
C TRP A 388 -0.64 -20.34 -22.74
N GLN A 389 -1.28 -20.97 -21.74
CA GLN A 389 -2.03 -20.25 -20.70
C GLN A 389 -1.11 -19.31 -19.91
N ILE A 390 0.07 -19.79 -19.49
CA ILE A 390 1.04 -18.96 -18.75
C ILE A 390 1.51 -17.78 -19.61
N PHE A 391 1.85 -18.05 -20.87
CA PHE A 391 2.28 -17.02 -21.82
C PHE A 391 1.20 -15.95 -22.03
N THR A 392 -0.04 -16.37 -22.29
CA THR A 392 -1.16 -15.43 -22.53
C THR A 392 -1.52 -14.61 -21.28
N VAL A 393 -1.40 -15.18 -20.08
CA VAL A 393 -1.57 -14.43 -18.81
C VAL A 393 -0.50 -13.35 -18.68
N THR A 394 0.77 -13.69 -18.91
CA THR A 394 1.88 -12.73 -18.80
C THR A 394 1.74 -11.62 -19.83
N LEU A 395 1.43 -11.96 -21.08
CA LEU A 395 1.21 -10.97 -22.14
C LEU A 395 0.06 -10.02 -21.80
N ALA A 396 -1.06 -10.56 -21.31
CA ALA A 396 -2.21 -9.76 -20.90
C ALA A 396 -1.91 -8.83 -19.71
N ALA A 397 -1.14 -9.30 -18.73
CA ALA A 397 -0.68 -8.48 -17.61
C ALA A 397 0.16 -7.30 -18.10
N GLN A 398 1.09 -7.54 -19.04
CA GLN A 398 1.94 -6.48 -19.56
C GLN A 398 1.18 -5.46 -20.38
N VAL A 399 0.22 -5.87 -21.22
CA VAL A 399 -0.64 -4.92 -21.93
C VAL A 399 -1.33 -3.95 -20.96
N GLY A 400 -1.75 -4.43 -19.78
CA GLY A 400 -2.33 -3.57 -18.75
C GLY A 400 -1.31 -2.60 -18.10
N VAL A 401 -0.07 -3.05 -17.92
CA VAL A 401 0.96 -2.34 -17.14
C VAL A 401 1.79 -1.36 -17.97
N VAL A 402 1.96 -1.64 -19.27
CA VAL A 402 2.80 -0.86 -20.20
C VAL A 402 2.52 0.65 -20.17
N PRO A 403 1.26 1.14 -20.18
CA PRO A 403 0.99 2.58 -20.18
C PRO A 403 1.58 3.30 -18.96
N ILE A 404 1.45 2.70 -17.77
CA ILE A 404 1.99 3.25 -16.52
C ILE A 404 3.52 3.14 -16.52
N SER A 405 4.06 2.00 -16.98
CA SER A 405 5.51 1.78 -17.02
C SER A 405 6.22 2.82 -17.90
N LEU A 406 5.65 3.12 -19.07
CA LEU A 406 6.17 4.13 -19.98
C LEU A 406 6.06 5.53 -19.39
N PHE A 407 4.95 5.86 -18.72
CA PHE A 407 4.73 7.19 -18.14
C PHE A 407 5.66 7.48 -16.95
N TYR A 408 5.85 6.53 -16.02
CA TYR A 408 6.64 6.77 -14.81
C TYR A 408 8.12 6.41 -14.97
N PHE A 409 8.43 5.28 -15.60
CA PHE A 409 9.79 4.76 -15.65
C PHE A 409 10.51 5.06 -16.96
N HIS A 410 9.78 5.56 -17.99
CA HIS A 410 10.33 5.77 -19.33
C HIS A 410 11.03 4.52 -19.89
N GLN A 411 10.61 3.34 -19.43
CA GLN A 411 11.22 2.07 -19.73
C GLN A 411 10.15 1.09 -20.22
N PHE A 412 10.46 0.42 -21.33
CA PHE A 412 9.69 -0.72 -21.80
C PHE A 412 10.44 -2.01 -21.42
N PRO A 413 9.89 -2.85 -20.54
CA PRO A 413 10.57 -4.07 -20.10
C PRO A 413 10.49 -5.17 -21.17
N GLY A 414 11.09 -4.96 -22.35
CA GLY A 414 10.97 -5.85 -23.52
C GLY A 414 11.51 -7.28 -23.34
N LEU A 415 12.37 -7.50 -22.35
CA LEU A 415 12.97 -8.81 -22.04
C LEU A 415 11.98 -9.83 -21.46
N PHE A 416 10.73 -9.45 -21.17
CA PHE A 416 9.74 -10.36 -20.58
C PHE A 416 9.37 -11.56 -21.49
N LEU A 417 9.42 -11.40 -22.82
CA LEU A 417 9.01 -12.42 -23.79
C LEU A 417 9.97 -13.62 -23.82
N PHE A 418 11.27 -13.38 -23.70
CA PHE A 418 12.29 -14.43 -23.73
C PHE A 418 12.32 -15.27 -22.45
N ARG A 419 11.77 -14.73 -21.36
CA ARG A 419 11.85 -15.32 -20.02
C ARG A 419 10.79 -16.36 -19.68
N ILE A 420 9.76 -16.48 -20.51
CA ILE A 420 8.68 -17.48 -20.33
C ILE A 420 9.12 -18.84 -20.92
N LEU A 421 10.14 -18.84 -21.78
CA LEU A 421 10.68 -20.00 -22.49
C LEU A 421 11.93 -20.61 -21.82
N SER A 422 12.51 -19.94 -20.82
CA SER A 422 13.63 -20.41 -19.99
C SER A 422 13.13 -20.79 -18.60
#